data_AF-A0A527GI19-F1
#
_entry.id   AF-A0A527GI19-F1
#
_cell.length_a   1.000
_cell.length_b   1.000
_cell.length_c   1.000
_cell.angle_alpha   90.00
_cell.angle_beta   90.00
_cell.angle_gamma   90.00
#
_symmetry.space_group_name_H-M   'P 1'
#
loop_
_entity.id
_entity.type
_entity.pdbx_description
1 polymer ?
#
loop_
_entity_poly.entity_id
_entity_poly.type
_entity_poly.pdbx_seq_one_letter_code
_entity_poly.pdbx_strand_id
1 'polypeptide(L)'
;PGTGDRRQQATAADLNVTLDVTIEEAATAEKVTAMFPDGRKVAVKLPAYVEDGQTIRLKGQGEQGPGQPGDALVKIHLRRHLRYRI
;
A
#
# COMPACT_ATOMS: atom_id res chain seq x y z
N PRO A 1 -3.56 7.04 45.58
CA PRO A 1 -3.49 5.80 44.77
C PRO A 1 -4.60 5.76 43.72
N GLY A 2 -4.20 5.59 42.45
CA GLY A 2 -5.08 5.26 41.31
C GLY A 2 -5.43 6.45 40.42
N THR A 3 -4.91 6.47 39.19
CA THR A 3 -5.70 6.40 37.94
C THR A 3 -4.77 6.46 36.72
N GLY A 4 -4.51 5.28 36.15
CA GLY A 4 -4.53 5.04 34.70
C GLY A 4 -3.47 5.69 33.80
N ASP A 5 -2.24 5.16 33.84
CA ASP A 5 -1.34 5.12 32.67
C ASP A 5 -1.97 4.27 31.54
N ARG A 6 -3.04 4.77 30.92
CA ARG A 6 -3.51 4.24 29.65
C ARG A 6 -2.63 4.88 28.59
N ARG A 7 -1.38 4.41 28.52
CA ARG A 7 -0.54 4.55 27.33
C ARG A 7 -1.39 4.05 26.18
N GLN A 8 -2.00 4.98 25.46
CA GLN A 8 -2.55 4.74 24.15
C GLN A 8 -1.39 4.10 23.40
N GLN A 9 -1.46 2.79 23.20
CA GLN A 9 -0.56 2.12 22.28
C GLN A 9 -0.75 2.88 20.99
N ALA A 10 0.20 3.75 20.65
CA ALA A 10 0.09 4.61 19.49
C ALA A 10 -0.11 3.66 18.31
N THR A 11 -1.31 3.66 17.73
CA THR A 11 -1.56 3.03 16.45
C THR A 11 -0.47 3.53 15.52
N ALA A 12 0.26 2.61 14.92
CA ALA A 12 1.34 2.99 14.03
C ALA A 12 0.75 3.77 12.85
N ALA A 13 1.54 4.67 12.28
CA ALA A 13 1.06 5.56 11.23
C ALA A 13 0.65 4.79 9.97
N ASP A 14 -0.36 5.32 9.27
CA ASP A 14 -0.69 4.83 7.95
C ASP A 14 0.45 5.15 6.97
N LEU A 15 0.78 4.20 6.11
CA LEU A 15 1.88 4.32 5.16
C LEU A 15 1.36 4.52 3.74
N ASN A 16 1.71 5.65 3.13
CA ASN A 16 1.34 5.92 1.74
C ASN A 16 2.44 5.42 0.82
N VAL A 17 2.13 4.43 -0.02
CA VAL A 17 3.07 3.82 -0.96
C VAL A 17 2.54 4.05 -2.37
N THR A 18 3.37 4.57 -3.26
CA THR A 18 3.03 4.65 -4.68
C THR A 18 3.59 3.41 -5.38
N LEU A 19 2.72 2.69 -6.07
CA LEU A 19 3.11 1.53 -6.86
C LEU A 19 2.99 1.86 -8.33
N ASP A 20 4.14 1.96 -8.99
CA ASP A 20 4.24 2.07 -10.43
C ASP A 20 3.95 0.72 -11.09
N VAL A 21 2.81 0.62 -11.77
CA VAL A 21 2.36 -0.59 -12.47
C VAL A 21 2.34 -0.31 -13.96
N THR A 22 2.88 -1.23 -14.76
CA THR A 22 2.76 -1.15 -16.22
C THR A 22 1.39 -1.67 -16.70
N ILE A 23 0.95 -1.27 -17.89
CA ILE A 23 -0.31 -1.78 -18.48
C ILE A 23 -0.28 -3.31 -18.61
N GLU A 24 0.88 -3.89 -18.92
CA GLU A 24 1.02 -5.34 -19.02
C GLU A 24 0.84 -6.02 -17.66
N GLU A 25 1.46 -5.50 -16.59
CA GLU A 25 1.26 -6.03 -15.23
C GLU A 25 -0.19 -5.85 -14.77
N ALA A 26 -0.79 -4.69 -15.02
CA ALA A 26 -2.20 -4.45 -14.72
C ALA A 26 -3.14 -5.43 -15.43
N ALA A 27 -2.80 -5.85 -16.66
CA ALA A 27 -3.63 -6.74 -17.47
C ALA A 27 -3.35 -8.24 -17.25
N THR A 28 -2.12 -8.60 -16.88
CA THR A 28 -1.68 -10.01 -16.83
C THR A 28 -1.28 -10.47 -15.43
N ALA A 29 -0.83 -9.58 -14.56
CA ALA A 29 -0.37 -9.94 -13.23
C ALA A 29 -1.54 -10.04 -12.26
N GLU A 30 -1.73 -11.22 -11.68
CA GLU A 30 -2.68 -11.39 -10.57
C GLU A 30 -2.23 -10.61 -9.32
N LYS A 31 -0.91 -10.52 -9.10
CA LYS A 31 -0.28 -9.87 -7.95
C LYS A 31 1.00 -9.18 -8.38
N VAL A 32 1.21 -7.98 -7.87
CA VAL A 32 2.45 -7.21 -8.01
C VAL A 32 3.10 -7.02 -6.66
N THR A 33 4.43 -7.00 -6.63
CA THR A 33 5.16 -6.80 -5.37
C THR A 33 5.44 -5.32 -5.21
N ALA A 34 4.78 -4.68 -4.25
CA ALA A 34 5.08 -3.32 -3.84
C ALA A 34 6.28 -3.33 -2.89
N MET A 35 7.29 -2.52 -3.22
CA MET A 35 8.41 -2.25 -2.33
C MET A 35 8.07 -1.04 -1.48
N PHE A 36 8.06 -1.26 -0.18
CA PHE A 36 7.76 -0.24 0.81
C PHE A 36 9.05 0.55 1.10
N PRO A 37 8.96 1.84 1.44
CA PRO A 37 10.14 2.68 1.72
C PRO A 37 11.01 2.14 2.87
N ASP A 38 10.40 1.40 3.79
CA ASP A 38 10.99 0.68 4.90
C ASP A 38 11.62 -0.68 4.50
N GLY A 39 11.69 -0.99 3.20
CA GLY A 39 12.37 -2.17 2.64
C GLY A 39 11.52 -3.44 2.59
N ARG A 40 10.28 -3.39 3.07
CA ARG A 40 9.35 -4.53 3.01
C ARG A 40 8.86 -4.75 1.58
N LYS A 41 8.61 -6.02 1.25
CA LYS A 41 7.99 -6.42 -0.01
C LYS A 41 6.60 -6.95 0.32
N VAL A 42 5.57 -6.27 -0.16
CA VAL A 42 4.17 -6.65 0.06
C VAL A 42 3.55 -7.01 -1.27
N ALA A 43 2.99 -8.22 -1.36
CA ALA A 43 2.25 -8.65 -2.53
C ALA A 43 0.87 -7.99 -2.53
N VAL A 44 0.65 -7.11 -3.51
CA VAL A 44 -0.61 -6.41 -3.72
C VAL A 44 -1.36 -7.12 -4.83
N LYS A 45 -2.60 -7.53 -4.53
CA LYS A 45 -3.48 -8.13 -5.54
C LYS A 45 -4.05 -7.02 -6.41
N LEU A 46 -3.80 -7.09 -7.71
CA LEU A 46 -4.40 -6.16 -8.66
C LEU A 46 -5.83 -6.65 -8.98
N PRO A 47 -6.84 -5.79 -8.87
CA PRO A 47 -8.15 -6.09 -9.43
C PRO A 47 -8.08 -6.15 -10.97
N ALA A 48 -9.03 -6.87 -11.59
CA ALA A 48 -9.09 -7.02 -13.05
C ALA A 48 -9.24 -5.69 -13.81
N TYR A 49 -9.66 -4.63 -13.10
CA TYR A 49 -9.73 -3.26 -13.60
C TYR A 49 -9.01 -2.37 -12.60
N VAL A 50 -7.86 -1.84 -13.00
CA VAL A 50 -7.11 -0.84 -12.23
C VAL A 50 -7.08 0.46 -12.99
N GLU A 51 -7.41 1.54 -12.30
CA GLU A 51 -7.34 2.89 -12.83
C GLU A 51 -6.11 3.64 -12.31
N ASP A 52 -5.60 4.57 -13.11
CA ASP A 52 -4.53 5.46 -12.63
C ASP A 52 -5.03 6.29 -11.44
N GLY A 53 -4.25 6.29 -10.36
CA GLY A 53 -4.61 6.97 -9.12
C GLY A 53 -5.51 6.19 -8.19
N GLN A 54 -5.93 4.97 -8.55
CA GLN A 54 -6.66 4.09 -7.66
C GLN A 54 -5.84 3.77 -6.40
N THR A 55 -6.48 3.83 -5.23
CA THR A 55 -5.81 3.54 -3.95
C THR A 55 -6.34 2.25 -3.35
N ILE A 56 -5.44 1.31 -3.08
CA ILE A 56 -5.71 0.04 -2.41
C ILE A 56 -5.27 0.14 -0.95
N ARG A 57 -6.19 -0.05 -0.02
CA ARG A 57 -5.90 -0.08 1.41
C ARG A 57 -5.58 -1.50 1.85
N LEU A 58 -4.38 -1.70 2.37
CA LEU A 58 -3.91 -2.95 2.95
C LEU A 58 -3.90 -2.83 4.47
N LYS A 59 -4.89 -3.48 5.10
CA LYS A 59 -5.08 -3.40 6.54
C LYS A 59 -3.91 -4.02 7.29
N GLY A 60 -3.32 -3.30 8.25
CA GLY A 60 -2.21 -3.79 9.07
C GLY A 60 -0.88 -3.96 8.32
N GLN A 61 -0.76 -3.43 7.10
CA GLN A 61 0.49 -3.42 6.33
C GLN A 61 1.23 -2.08 6.41
N GLY A 62 0.70 -1.08 7.12
CA GLY A 62 1.30 0.23 7.32
C GLY A 62 2.55 0.18 8.20
N GLU A 63 2.90 1.29 8.86
CA GLU A 63 4.09 1.33 9.71
C GLU A 63 4.02 0.26 10.81
N GLN A 64 5.17 -0.35 11.11
CA GLN A 64 5.30 -1.26 12.25
C GLN A 64 5.69 -0.44 13.47
N GLY A 65 4.84 -0.46 14.49
CA GLY A 65 5.11 0.17 15.77
C GLY A 65 4.89 -0.79 16.94
N PRO A 66 5.21 -0.39 18.17
CA PRO A 66 5.01 -1.20 19.37
C PRO A 66 3.53 -1.47 19.71
N GLY A 67 2.59 -0.94 18.92
CA GLY A 67 1.14 -1.14 19.02
C GLY A 67 0.57 -1.86 17.80
N GLN A 68 -0.70 -1.60 17.49
CA GLN A 68 -1.34 -2.15 16.28
C GLN A 68 -0.71 -1.51 15.03
N PRO A 69 -0.27 -2.30 14.03
CA PRO A 69 0.28 -1.75 12.79
C PRO A 69 -0.77 -0.89 12.09
N GLY A 70 -0.31 0.20 11.46
CA GLY A 70 -1.17 1.07 10.65
C GLY A 70 -1.60 0.39 9.37
N ASP A 71 -2.34 1.10 8.53
CA ASP A 71 -2.73 0.61 7.22
C ASP A 71 -1.78 1.12 6.13
N ALA A 72 -1.55 0.33 5.08
CA ALA A 72 -0.82 0.81 3.92
C ALA A 72 -1.79 1.23 2.82
N LEU A 73 -1.67 2.48 2.39
CA LEU A 73 -2.42 3.06 1.29
C LEU A 73 -1.55 2.98 0.04
N VAL A 74 -1.76 1.93 -0.75
CA VAL A 74 -1.03 1.71 -1.99
C VAL A 74 -1.74 2.41 -3.13
N LYS A 75 -1.20 3.54 -3.58
CA LYS A 75 -1.71 4.27 -4.76
C LYS A 75 -1.09 3.67 -6.02
N ILE A 76 -1.94 3.15 -6.89
CA ILE A 76 -1.52 2.64 -8.20
C ILE A 76 -1.27 3.82 -9.13
N HIS A 77 -0.10 3.83 -9.75
CA HIS A 77 0.24 4.73 -10.83
C HIS A 77 0.51 3.93 -12.09
N LEU A 78 -0.32 4.11 -13.13
CA LEU A 78 -0.12 3.44 -14.39
C LEU A 78 1.01 4.13 -15.15
N ARG A 79 2.17 3.48 -15.28
CA ARG A 79 3.27 4.05 -16.06
C ARG A 79 2.85 4.14 -17.52
N ARG A 80 2.79 5.37 -18.04
CA ARG A 80 2.58 5.61 -19.47
C ARG A 80 3.68 4.94 -20.28
N HIS A 81 3.30 3.98 -21.11
CA HIS A 81 4.17 3.37 -22.09
C HIS A 81 4.15 4.21 -23.38
N LEU A 82 5.29 4.45 -24.04
CA LEU A 82 5.37 5.25 -25.28
C LEU A 82 4.49 4.71 -26.44
N ARG A 83 4.02 3.46 -26.33
CA ARG A 83 3.18 2.78 -27.34
C ARG A 83 1.68 2.85 -27.06
N TYR A 84 1.25 3.21 -25.86
CA TYR A 84 -0.17 3.24 -25.49
C TYR A 84 -0.52 4.63 -24.97
N ARG A 85 -1.25 5.37 -25.79
CA ARG A 85 -1.85 6.65 -25.43
C ARG A 85 -3.18 6.35 -24.73
N ILE A 86 -3.16 6.43 -23.40
CA ILE A 86 -4.34 6.59 -22.55
C ILE A 86 -4.83 8.03 -22.60
#